data_AF-A0A232EYK7-F1
#
_entry.id   AF-A0A232EYK7-F1
#
_cell.length_a   1.000
_cell.length_b   1.000
_cell.length_c   1.000
_cell.angle_alpha   90.00
_cell.angle_beta   90.00
_cell.angle_gamma   90.00
#
_symmetry.space_group_name_H-M   'P 1'
#
loop_
_entity.id
_entity.type
_entity.pdbx_description
1 polymer ?
#
loop_
_entity_poly.entity_id
_entity_poly.type
_entity_poly.pdbx_seq_one_letter_code
_entity_poly.pdbx_strand_id
1 'polypeptide(L)' 'MTGKEDGLPLTVEFGGGAELLFGNIKKHSINLPAGKQCKMLQESFYWWSLRELILWMKENMLKERPELFVQDNTV' A
#
# COMPACT_ATOMS: atom_id res chain seq x y z
N MET A 1 -24.90 -0.61 16.01
CA MET A 1 -24.21 0.66 15.71
C MET A 1 -22.89 0.28 15.05
N THR A 2 -22.86 0.22 13.72
CA THR A 2 -21.72 -0.31 12.96
C THR A 2 -20.58 0.70 12.96
N GLY A 3 -19.46 0.33 13.61
CA GLY A 3 -18.24 1.13 13.66
C GLY A 3 -17.72 1.35 12.25
N LYS A 4 -17.73 2.61 11.82
CA LYS A 4 -17.09 3.04 10.58
C LYS A 4 -15.58 3.05 10.87
N GLU A 5 -14.90 2.01 10.42
CA GLU A 5 -13.43 2.02 10.37
C GLU A 5 -13.04 2.96 9.23
N ASP A 6 -12.97 4.26 9.52
CA ASP A 6 -12.54 5.29 8.57
C ASP A 6 -11.06 5.06 8.26
N GLY A 7 -10.80 4.24 7.23
CA GLY A 7 -9.48 4.08 6.63
C GLY A 7 -8.88 5.39 6.13
N LEU A 8 -7.62 5.35 5.70
CA LEU A 8 -6.95 6.48 5.08
C LEU A 8 -7.10 6.39 3.56
N PRO A 9 -8.03 7.14 2.94
CA PRO A 9 -8.21 7.15 1.50
C PRO A 9 -7.02 7.88 0.84
N LEU A 10 -6.35 7.20 -0.10
CA LEU A 10 -5.23 7.73 -0.86
C LEU A 10 -5.44 7.49 -2.34
N THR A 11 -4.85 8.38 -3.13
CA THR A 11 -4.69 8.21 -4.58
C THR A 11 -3.22 7.99 -4.88
N VAL A 12 -2.89 6.87 -5.51
CA VAL A 12 -1.55 6.55 -6.00
C VAL A 12 -1.55 6.61 -7.51
N GLU A 13 -0.59 7.31 -8.10
CA GLU A 13 -0.41 7.40 -9.55
C GLU A 13 0.93 6.79 -9.95
N PHE A 14 0.89 5.84 -10.88
CA PHE A 14 2.06 5.21 -11.49
C PHE A 14 2.28 5.76 -12.90
N GLY A 15 3.54 6.02 -13.23
CA GLY A 15 3.97 6.41 -14.57
C GLY A 15 5.31 5.78 -14.92
N GLY A 16 5.81 6.08 -16.13
CA GLY A 16 7.11 5.57 -16.59
C GLY A 16 7.15 4.06 -16.84
N GLY A 17 5.99 3.41 -17.05
CA GLY A 17 5.88 1.97 -17.25
C GLY A 17 5.59 1.18 -15.97
N ALA A 18 5.66 1.82 -14.80
CA ALA A 18 5.30 1.19 -13.53
C ALA A 18 3.82 0.78 -13.47
N GLU A 19 2.94 1.46 -14.22
CA GLU A 19 1.51 1.10 -14.28
C GLU A 19 1.28 -0.34 -14.74
N LEU A 20 2.19 -0.90 -15.55
CA LEU A 20 2.11 -2.28 -16.05
C LEU A 20 2.11 -3.29 -14.91
N LEU A 21 2.85 -3.01 -13.83
CA LEU A 21 2.99 -3.91 -12.67
C LEU A 21 1.72 -3.96 -11.81
N PHE A 22 0.90 -2.91 -11.91
CA PHE A 22 -0.34 -2.74 -11.16
C PHE A 22 -1.59 -2.97 -12.02
N GLY A 23 -1.46 -3.78 -13.08
CA GLY A 23 -2.57 -4.14 -13.97
C GLY A 23 -2.82 -3.11 -15.09
N ASN A 24 -1.79 -2.37 -15.49
CA ASN A 24 -1.84 -1.32 -16.50
C ASN A 24 -2.83 -0.19 -16.17
N ILE A 25 -2.95 0.13 -14.88
CA ILE A 25 -3.79 1.21 -14.37
C ILE A 25 -2.87 2.30 -13.82
N LYS A 26 -3.06 3.53 -14.31
CA LYS A 26 -2.24 4.67 -13.88
C LYS A 26 -2.65 5.17 -12.50
N LYS A 27 -3.94 5.27 -12.23
CA LYS A 27 -4.49 5.90 -11.02
C LYS A 27 -5.25 4.89 -10.18
N HIS A 28 -4.80 4.67 -8.96
CA HIS A 28 -5.43 3.78 -8.00
C HIS A 28 -5.99 4.57 -6.83
N SER A 29 -7.29 4.42 -6.59
CA SER A 29 -7.93 4.86 -5.37
C SER A 29 -7.89 3.71 -4.37
N ILE A 30 -7.08 3.86 -3.32
CA ILE A 30 -6.93 2.87 -2.25
C ILE A 30 -7.45 3.44 -0.94
N ASN A 31 -7.93 2.56 -0.07
CA ASN A 31 -8.30 2.93 1.29
C ASN A 31 -7.45 2.09 2.22
N LEU A 32 -6.39 2.68 2.76
CA LEU A 32 -5.54 1.99 3.73
C LEU A 32 -6.33 1.77 5.01
N PRO A 33 -6.14 0.64 5.73
CA PRO A 33 -6.78 0.47 7.01
C PRO A 33 -6.33 1.58 7.97
N ALA A 34 -7.28 2.10 8.75
CA ALA A 34 -7.01 3.09 9.79
C ALA A 34 -5.89 2.55 10.67
N GLY A 35 -4.96 3.42 11.11
CA GLY A 35 -3.80 3.07 11.95
C GLY A 35 -4.15 2.59 13.36
N LYS A 36 -5.20 1.78 13.51
CA LYS A 36 -5.58 1.07 14.71
C LYS A 36 -5.33 -0.41 14.49
N GLN A 37 -4.36 -0.92 15.25
CA GLN A 37 -4.19 -2.33 15.59
C GLN A 37 -3.53 -3.23 14.54
N CYS A 38 -2.38 -2.82 13.99
CA CYS A 38 -1.33 -3.83 13.86
C CYS A 38 -0.90 -4.20 15.29
N LYS A 39 -1.61 -5.15 15.90
CA LYS A 39 -1.17 -5.84 17.11
C LYS A 39 0.12 -6.57 16.76
N MET A 40 1.25 -5.91 16.96
CA MET A 40 2.50 -6.53 17.38
C MET A 40 3.24 -5.45 18.17
N LEU A 41 3.26 -5.66 19.49
CA LEU A 41 3.83 -4.80 20.53
C LEU A 41 2.87 -3.70 21.03
N GLN A 42 2.76 -3.64 22.36
CA GLN A 42 1.82 -2.84 23.13
C GLN A 42 1.80 -1.36 22.72
N GLU A 43 0.59 -0.83 22.62
CA GLU A 43 0.24 0.60 22.73
C GLU A 43 1.18 1.57 22.01
N SER A 44 1.18 1.52 20.69
CA SER A 44 1.70 2.62 19.88
C SER A 44 0.76 2.91 18.72
N PHE A 45 0.40 4.18 18.59
CA PHE A 45 -0.26 4.71 17.40
C PHE A 45 0.66 4.45 16.19
N TYR A 46 0.17 3.70 15.20
CA TYR A 46 0.94 3.39 14.00
C TYR A 46 0.64 4.40 12.90
N TRP A 47 1.68 5.10 12.45
CA TRP A 47 1.58 6.02 11.32
C TRP A 47 2.04 5.31 10.05
N TRP A 48 1.29 5.48 8.97
CA TRP A 48 1.72 5.01 7.66
C TRP A 48 2.96 5.77 7.21
N SER A 49 4.08 5.06 7.05
CA SER A 49 5.25 5.58 6.36
C SER A 49 5.22 5.22 4.88
N LEU A 50 5.98 5.94 4.04
CA LEU A 50 6.07 5.61 2.61
C LEU A 50 6.61 4.19 2.38
N ARG A 51 7.54 3.72 3.23
CA ARG A 51 8.04 2.33 3.18
C ARG A 51 6.92 1.31 3.37
N GLU A 52 6.08 1.54 4.37
CA GLU A 52 4.95 0.65 4.69
C GLU A 52 3.91 0.66 3.59
N LEU A 53 3.65 1.82 3.00
CA LEU A 53 2.80 1.93 1.82
C LEU A 53 3.37 1.13 0.64
N ILE A 54 4.67 1.24 0.35
CA ILE A 54 5.31 0.47 -0.73
C ILE A 54 5.20 -1.04 -0.50
N LEU A 55 5.48 -1.50 0.73
CA LEU A 55 5.33 -2.92 1.09
C LEU A 55 3.87 -3.38 0.98
N TRP A 56 2.93 -2.57 1.45
CA TRP A 56 1.50 -2.89 1.33
C TRP A 56 1.06 -2.98 -0.13
N MET A 57 1.48 -2.04 -0.99
CA MET A 57 1.17 -2.06 -2.42
C MET A 57 1.78 -3.29 -3.11
N LYS A 58 3.00 -3.68 -2.73
CA LYS A 58 3.63 -4.90 -3.22
C LYS A 58 2.78 -6.14 -2.92
N GLU A 59 2.26 -6.26 -1.71
CA GLU A 59 1.48 -7.45 -1.29
C GLU A 59 0.02 -7.41 -1.79
N ASN A 60 -0.58 -6.23 -1.96
CA ASN A 60 -2.02 -6.09 -2.21
C ASN A 60 -2.39 -5.63 -3.62
N MET A 61 -1.48 -4.97 -4.34
CA MET A 61 -1.79 -4.35 -5.63
C MET A 61 -0.93 -4.87 -6.78
N LEU A 62 0.22 -5.47 -6.49
CA LEU A 62 1.10 -6.02 -7.51
C LEU A 62 0.43 -7.24 -8.15
N LYS A 63 0.13 -7.14 -9.45
CA LYS A 63 -0.58 -8.20 -10.19
C LYS A 63 0.35 -8.97 -11.12
N GLU A 64 1.34 -8.29 -11.67
CA GLU A 64 2.31 -8.86 -12.59
C GLU A 64 3.60 -9.24 -11.86
N ARG A 65 4.50 -9.93 -12.58
CA ARG A 65 5.77 -10.54 -12.10
C ARG A 65 6.41 -9.78 -10.93
N PRO A 66 6.23 -10.25 -9.69
CA PRO A 66 6.65 -9.53 -8.48
C PRO A 66 8.17 -9.33 -8.39
N GLU A 67 8.92 -10.15 -9.12
CA GLU A 67 10.37 -10.14 -9.31
C GLU A 67 10.93 -8.94 -10.11
N LEU A 68 10.08 -8.13 -10.76
CA LEU A 68 10.50 -6.90 -11.46
C LEU A 68 10.29 -5.61 -10.64
N PHE A 69 9.58 -5.68 -9.50
CA PHE A 69 9.19 -4.47 -8.74
C PHE A 69 10.12 -4.15 -7.57
N VAL A 70 10.81 -5.14 -7.00
CA VAL A 70 11.75 -4.93 -5.90
C VAL A 70 12.98 -5.80 -6.13
N GLN A 71 14.10 -5.18 -6.52
CA GLN A 71 15.41 -5.81 -6.51
C GLN A 71 16.13 -5.41 -5.21
N ASP A 72 16.41 -6.40 -4.35
CA ASP A 72 17.38 -6.29 -3.25
C ASP A 72 17.33 -4.98 -2.42
N ASN A 73 16.16 -4.64 -1.87
CA ASN A 73 15.97 -3.51 -0.96
C ASN A 73 16.27 -2.11 -1.53
N THR A 74 16.39 -1.96 -2.84
CA THR A 74 16.60 -0.65 -3.47
C THR A 74 15.47 -0.40 -4.48
N VAL A 75 14.86 0.78 -4.36
CA VAL A 75 13.87 1.33 -5.31
C VAL A 75 14.57 2.10 -6.41
#